data_AF-A0A956LZW8-F1
#
_entry.id   AF-A0A956LZW8-F1
#
_cell.length_a   1.000
_cell.length_b   1.000
_cell.length_c   1.000
_cell.angle_alpha   90.00
_cell.angle_beta   90.00
_cell.angle_gamma   90.00
#
_symmetry.space_group_name_H-M   'P 1'
#
loop_
_entity.id
_entity.type
_entity.pdbx_description
1 polymer ?
#
loop_
_entity_poly.entity_id
_entity_poly.type
_entity_poly.pdbx_seq_one_letter_code
_entity_poly.pdbx_strand_id
1 'polypeptide(L)'
;MSQWNRRQFLRGAAGSLGMIMVPSFLTRTGNLFASPTPGDPFQQVAADLDGTYFAQGFGIDRKIIDRAMNAALERGGEFADLFFQHRNSSYVGLEDGAVNRAFSS
;
A
#
# COMPACT_ATOMS: atom_id res chain seq x y z
N MET A 1 -23.21 38.11 27.66
CA MET A 1 -23.05 37.15 26.56
C MET A 1 -21.75 37.46 25.84
N SER A 2 -20.71 36.64 26.00
CA SER A 2 -19.39 36.90 25.44
C SER A 2 -19.38 36.56 23.95
N GLN A 3 -19.21 37.55 23.07
CA GLN A 3 -19.10 37.32 21.63
C GLN A 3 -17.70 36.83 21.29
N TRP A 4 -17.63 35.63 20.73
CA TRP A 4 -16.38 35.03 20.26
C TRP A 4 -15.98 35.59 18.91
N ASN A 5 -14.72 36.02 18.81
CA ASN A 5 -14.19 36.56 17.57
C ASN A 5 -13.69 35.44 16.65
N ARG A 6 -13.81 35.58 15.31
CA ARG A 6 -13.43 34.53 14.33
C ARG A 6 -12.02 33.98 14.54
N ARG A 7 -11.10 34.83 14.99
CA ARG A 7 -9.70 34.47 15.27
C ARG A 7 -9.54 33.59 16.53
N GLN A 8 -10.47 33.67 17.49
CA GLN A 8 -10.55 32.77 18.64
C GLN A 8 -11.19 31.42 18.27
N PHE A 9 -12.15 31.43 17.34
CA PHE A 9 -12.74 30.19 16.79
C PHE A 9 -11.70 29.34 16.05
N LEU A 10 -10.87 29.95 15.19
CA LEU A 10 -9.82 29.24 14.44
C LEU A 10 -8.70 28.70 15.36
N ARG A 11 -8.41 29.38 16.48
CA ARG A 11 -7.47 28.85 17.47
C ARG A 11 -8.05 27.70 18.29
N GLY A 12 -9.36 27.67 18.51
CA GLY A 12 -10.05 26.56 19.18
C GLY A 12 -10.12 25.28 18.35
N ALA A 13 -10.25 25.40 17.02
CA ALA A 13 -10.34 24.26 16.11
C ALA A 13 -9.03 23.48 15.94
N ALA A 14 -7.88 24.05 16.35
CA ALA A 14 -6.59 23.37 16.30
C ALA A 14 -6.33 22.44 17.52
N GLY A 15 -7.24 22.39 18.50
CA GLY A 15 -6.99 21.77 19.81
C GLY A 15 -7.81 20.51 20.15
N SER A 16 -8.75 20.07 19.32
CA SER A 16 -9.63 18.93 19.66
C SER A 16 -9.62 17.83 18.59
N LEU A 17 -8.86 16.78 18.87
CA LEU A 17 -9.11 15.38 18.51
C LEU A 17 -9.64 15.11 17.08
N GLY A 18 -8.74 15.20 16.12
CA GLY A 18 -8.91 14.60 14.80
C GLY A 18 -7.63 13.86 14.42
N MET A 19 -7.31 12.76 15.12
CA MET A 19 -6.29 11.85 14.62
C MET A 19 -6.86 11.22 13.33
N ILE A 20 -6.41 11.73 12.19
CA ILE A 20 -6.61 11.04 10.91
C ILE A 20 -5.89 9.70 11.07
N MET A 21 -6.66 8.62 11.21
CA MET A 21 -6.15 7.27 11.00
C MET A 21 -5.72 7.22 9.54
N VAL A 22 -4.45 7.56 9.28
CA VAL A 22 -3.84 7.35 7.97
C VAL A 22 -3.78 5.84 7.80
N PRO A 23 -4.55 5.25 6.85
CA PRO A 23 -4.44 3.84 6.58
C PRO A 23 -2.98 3.53 6.23
N SER A 24 -2.44 2.45 6.78
CA SER A 24 -1.02 2.09 6.67
C SER A 24 -0.53 1.90 5.22
N PHE A 25 -1.44 1.81 4.25
CA PHE A 25 -1.10 1.79 2.82
C PHE A 25 -0.74 3.16 2.24
N LEU A 26 -1.15 4.28 2.85
CA LEU A 26 -0.80 5.65 2.42
C LEU A 26 0.56 6.12 2.96
N THR A 27 1.04 5.54 4.06
CA THR A 27 2.38 5.83 4.61
C THR A 27 3.52 5.05 3.94
N ARG A 28 3.19 4.14 3.00
CA ARG A 28 4.14 3.20 2.38
C ARG A 28 4.66 3.64 1.00
N THR A 29 4.61 4.93 0.69
CA THR A 29 5.29 5.52 -0.48
C THR A 29 6.33 6.52 0.00
N GLY A 30 7.35 6.01 0.71
CA GLY A 30 8.43 6.80 1.28
C GLY A 30 9.76 6.47 0.62
N ASN A 31 10.05 7.19 -0.47
CA ASN A 31 11.27 7.29 -1.28
C ASN A 31 11.55 6.04 -2.15
N LEU A 32 12.37 6.11 -3.21
CA LEU A 32 12.83 4.96 -4.04
C LEU A 32 14.31 5.09 -4.49
N PHE A 33 15.05 6.12 -4.04
CA PHE A 33 16.35 6.49 -4.62
C PHE A 33 17.40 7.08 -3.65
N ALA A 34 17.36 6.79 -2.35
CA ALA A 34 18.42 7.22 -1.42
C ALA A 34 19.49 6.12 -1.23
N SER A 35 20.77 6.53 -1.29
CA SER A 35 21.96 5.72 -1.01
C SER A 35 21.85 5.08 0.38
N PRO A 36 22.28 3.82 0.59
CA PRO A 36 22.06 3.11 1.85
C PRO A 36 22.86 3.68 3.03
N THR A 37 22.24 4.57 3.79
CA THR A 37 22.62 5.01 5.13
C THR A 37 22.13 3.95 6.13
N PRO A 38 22.83 3.66 7.25
CA PRO A 38 22.22 2.95 8.36
C PRO A 38 20.97 3.73 8.83
N GLY A 39 19.78 3.20 8.53
CA GLY A 39 18.51 3.94 8.64
C GLY A 39 17.84 4.27 7.31
N ASP A 40 18.34 3.78 6.17
CA ASP A 40 17.75 4.03 4.86
C ASP A 40 16.49 3.17 4.60
N PRO A 41 15.36 3.80 4.23
CA PRO A 41 14.12 3.07 3.96
C PRO A 41 14.24 2.10 2.78
N PHE A 42 15.16 2.29 1.82
CA PHE A 42 15.34 1.39 0.66
C PHE A 42 15.93 0.03 1.00
N GLN A 43 16.84 -0.02 1.97
CA GLN A 43 17.40 -1.29 2.43
C GLN A 43 16.42 -2.05 3.31
N GLN A 44 15.54 -1.33 4.01
CA GLN A 44 14.47 -1.94 4.81
C GLN A 44 13.38 -2.59 3.94
N VAL A 45 13.07 -2.05 2.75
CA VAL A 45 12.10 -2.70 1.82
C VAL A 45 12.61 -4.07 1.33
N ALA A 46 13.91 -4.20 1.08
CA ALA A 46 14.50 -5.49 0.72
C ALA A 46 14.61 -6.45 1.92
N ALA A 47 14.74 -5.91 3.13
CA ALA A 47 14.88 -6.68 4.37
C ALA A 47 13.54 -7.21 4.91
N ASP A 48 12.42 -6.51 4.69
CA ASP A 48 11.09 -6.91 5.17
C ASP A 48 10.13 -7.22 4.01
N LEU A 49 10.49 -8.24 3.22
CA LEU A 49 9.61 -8.76 2.17
C LEU A 49 8.46 -9.61 2.74
N ASP A 50 8.65 -10.17 3.93
CA ASP A 50 7.66 -11.03 4.59
C ASP A 50 6.49 -10.22 5.17
N GLY A 51 6.68 -8.92 5.45
CA GLY A 51 5.62 -7.97 5.81
C GLY A 51 4.79 -7.41 4.65
N THR A 52 5.03 -7.84 3.41
CA THR A 52 4.36 -7.27 2.23
C THR A 52 2.93 -7.80 2.02
N TYR A 53 2.10 -7.05 1.27
CA TYR A 53 0.73 -7.46 0.90
C TYR A 53 0.68 -8.85 0.24
N PHE A 54 1.62 -9.12 -0.65
CA PHE A 54 1.70 -10.41 -1.36
C PHE A 54 2.22 -11.53 -0.45
N ALA A 55 3.14 -11.25 0.46
CA ALA A 55 3.56 -12.22 1.47
C ALA A 55 2.41 -12.60 2.42
N GLN A 56 1.70 -11.61 2.96
CA GLN A 56 0.62 -11.84 3.92
C GLN A 56 -0.65 -12.41 3.29
N GLY A 57 -1.03 -11.92 2.10
CA GLY A 57 -2.28 -12.31 1.44
C GLY A 57 -2.16 -13.55 0.55
N PHE A 58 -0.98 -13.78 -0.02
CA PHE A 58 -0.77 -14.81 -1.06
C PHE A 58 0.39 -15.76 -0.77
N GLY A 59 1.10 -15.59 0.36
CA GLY A 59 2.26 -16.42 0.70
C GLY A 59 3.46 -16.20 -0.21
N ILE A 60 3.53 -15.09 -0.94
CA ILE A 60 4.67 -14.71 -1.77
C ILE A 60 5.71 -14.05 -0.86
N ASP A 61 6.36 -14.88 -0.06
CA ASP A 61 7.41 -14.49 0.88
C ASP A 61 8.80 -14.49 0.21
N ARG A 62 9.83 -14.10 0.98
CA ARG A 62 11.21 -14.08 0.48
C ARG A 62 11.65 -15.42 -0.11
N LYS A 63 11.26 -16.53 0.53
CA LYS A 63 11.70 -17.88 0.17
C LYS A 63 11.16 -18.30 -1.19
N ILE A 64 9.91 -17.97 -1.48
CA ILE A 64 9.29 -18.25 -2.79
C ILE A 64 9.93 -17.41 -3.88
N ILE A 65 10.20 -16.13 -3.63
CA ILE A 65 10.87 -15.23 -4.59
C ILE A 65 12.25 -15.77 -4.94
N ASP A 66 13.08 -16.11 -3.95
CA ASP A 66 14.43 -16.63 -4.18
C ASP A 66 14.40 -17.97 -4.93
N ARG A 67 13.46 -18.87 -4.61
CA ARG A 67 13.28 -20.13 -5.33
C ARG A 67 12.91 -19.91 -6.80
N ALA A 68 11.96 -19.01 -7.07
CA ALA A 68 11.50 -18.70 -8.42
C ALA A 68 12.63 -18.07 -9.26
N MET A 69 13.40 -17.15 -8.67
CA MET A 69 14.56 -16.54 -9.32
C MET A 69 15.63 -17.57 -9.67
N ASN A 70 15.97 -18.48 -8.74
CA ASN A 70 16.94 -19.53 -9.00
C ASN A 70 16.48 -20.42 -10.17
N ALA A 71 15.23 -20.87 -10.14
CA ALA A 71 14.67 -21.67 -11.23
C ALA A 71 14.67 -20.94 -12.58
N ALA A 72 14.43 -19.63 -12.59
CA ALA A 72 14.45 -18.81 -13.81
C ALA A 72 15.86 -18.67 -14.40
N LEU A 73 16.89 -18.56 -13.55
CA LEU A 73 18.28 -18.32 -13.96
C LEU A 73 19.11 -19.62 -14.11
N GLU A 74 18.60 -20.77 -13.67
CA GLU A 74 19.27 -22.08 -13.63
C GLU A 74 19.91 -22.53 -14.96
N ARG A 75 19.41 -22.06 -16.11
CA ARG A 75 19.93 -22.42 -17.44
C ARG A 75 20.99 -21.45 -18.00
N GLY A 76 21.56 -20.60 -17.16
CA GLY A 76 22.54 -19.59 -17.58
C GLY A 76 21.90 -18.30 -18.10
N GLY A 77 20.71 -17.96 -17.62
CA GLY A 77 20.11 -16.65 -17.86
C GLY A 77 20.83 -15.57 -17.05
N GLU A 78 21.05 -14.40 -17.65
CA GLU A 78 21.67 -13.24 -16.97
C GLU A 78 20.62 -12.35 -16.29
N PHE A 79 19.37 -12.39 -16.77
CA PHE A 79 18.31 -11.53 -16.30
C PHE A 79 16.98 -12.28 -16.20
N ALA A 80 16.27 -12.04 -15.10
CA ALA A 80 14.90 -12.48 -14.89
C ALA A 80 14.18 -11.46 -14.00
N ASP A 81 12.92 -11.20 -14.28
CA ASP A 81 12.03 -10.40 -13.45
C ASP A 81 10.83 -11.22 -12.98
N LEU A 82 10.34 -10.90 -11.79
CA LEU A 82 9.13 -11.50 -11.23
C LEU A 82 8.09 -10.40 -11.07
N PHE A 83 6.97 -10.55 -11.77
CA PHE A 83 5.85 -9.62 -11.72
C PHE A 83 4.65 -10.26 -11.03
N PHE A 84 4.15 -9.61 -9.97
CA PHE A 84 2.98 -10.04 -9.23
C PHE A 84 1.88 -8.97 -9.31
N GLN A 85 0.68 -9.39 -9.71
CA GLN A 85 -0.49 -8.51 -9.77
C GLN A 85 -1.66 -9.19 -9.07
N HIS A 86 -2.35 -8.41 -8.25
CA HIS A 86 -3.67 -8.76 -7.73
C HIS A 86 -4.66 -7.68 -8.16
N ARG A 87 -5.78 -8.10 -8.76
CA ARG A 87 -6.84 -7.21 -9.25
C ARG A 87 -8.19 -7.77 -8.81
N ASN A 88 -8.94 -6.95 -8.07
CA ASN A 88 -10.35 -7.19 -7.80
C ASN A 88 -11.18 -6.21 -8.65
N SER A 89 -12.21 -6.71 -9.32
CA SER A 89 -13.15 -5.87 -10.07
C SER A 89 -14.59 -6.15 -9.65
N SER A 90 -15.32 -5.06 -9.41
CA SER A 90 -16.74 -5.10 -9.10
C SER A 90 -17.49 -4.20 -10.08
N TYR A 91 -18.59 -4.70 -10.62
CA TYR A 91 -19.46 -3.97 -11.53
C TYR A 91 -20.89 -3.99 -11.03
N VAL A 92 -21.52 -2.81 -11.00
CA VAL A 92 -22.92 -2.62 -10.60
C VAL A 92 -23.62 -1.84 -11.72
N GLY A 93 -24.65 -2.45 -12.32
CA GLY A 93 -25.53 -1.81 -13.29
C GLY A 93 -26.83 -1.38 -12.64
N LEU A 94 -27.07 -0.06 -12.62
CA LEU A 94 -28.31 0.55 -12.14
C LEU A 94 -29.11 1.09 -13.32
N GLU A 95 -30.36 0.67 -13.48
CA GLU A 95 -31.32 1.36 -14.36
C GLU A 95 -32.61 1.60 -13.55
N ASP A 96 -33.26 2.73 -13.77
CA ASP A 96 -34.48 3.17 -13.07
C ASP A 96 -34.41 3.20 -11.52
N GLY A 97 -33.20 3.31 -10.96
CA GLY A 97 -32.98 3.40 -9.51
C GLY A 97 -32.86 2.04 -8.80
N ALA A 98 -32.84 0.93 -9.54
CA ALA A 98 -32.67 -0.42 -8.99
C ALA A 98 -31.42 -1.11 -9.56
N VAL A 99 -30.83 -2.02 -8.77
CA VAL A 99 -29.72 -2.87 -9.22
C VAL A 99 -30.29 -3.96 -10.12
N ASN A 100 -30.04 -3.84 -11.42
CA ASN A 100 -30.48 -4.83 -12.40
C ASN A 100 -29.45 -5.96 -12.55
N ARG A 101 -28.16 -5.65 -12.38
CA ARG A 101 -27.06 -6.62 -12.51
C ARG A 101 -25.90 -6.28 -11.57
N ALA A 102 -25.37 -7.31 -10.90
CA ALA A 102 -24.16 -7.23 -10.11
C ALA A 102 -23.22 -8.38 -10.50
N PHE A 103 -21.92 -8.09 -10.66
CA PHE A 103 -20.89 -9.07 -11.01
C PHE A 103 -19.63 -8.86 -10.16
N SER A 104 -19.03 -9.96 -9.72
CA SER A 104 -17.79 -10.01 -8.94
C SER A 104 -16.87 -11.08 -9.50
N SER A 105 -15.59 -10.75 -9.69
CA SER A 105 -14.52 -11.63 -10.18
C SER A 105 -13.31 -11.58 -9.27
#